data_AF-A0A970DTU4-F1
#
_entry.id   AF-A0A970DTU4-F1
#
_cell.length_a   1.000
_cell.length_b   1.000
_cell.length_c   1.000
_cell.angle_alpha   90.00
_cell.angle_beta   90.00
_cell.angle_gamma   90.00
#
_symmetry.space_group_name_H-M   'P 1'
#
loop_
_entity.id
_entity.type
_entity.pdbx_description
1 polymer ?
#
loop_
_entity_poly.entity_id
_entity_poly.type
_entity_poly.pdbx_seq_one_letter_code
_entity_poly.pdbx_strand_id
1 'polypeptide(L)'
;MRLLEIILILFAITYVILFYIGYFKRVTRIRYTGLIAVSLFILHRITEGTRWQMYPIYFIILFSIIVVIVGNIDFEIYNKIYGRKAVRICSIILLSILIALSAVASYMFPLYNLMKPSGPYKIGTISFDAVDMERIWLDRDNEYGGWQQLK
;
A
#
# COMPACT_ATOMS: atom_id res chain seq x y z
N MET A 1 -8.80 3.64 -12.57
CA MET A 1 -9.88 3.98 -11.61
C MET A 1 -9.27 3.91 -10.22
N ARG A 2 -9.63 4.81 -9.30
CA ARG A 2 -9.16 4.82 -7.89
C ARG A 2 -10.28 4.41 -6.92
N LEU A 3 -11.32 3.75 -7.44
CA LEU A 3 -12.54 3.47 -6.67
C LEU A 3 -12.25 2.44 -5.58
N LEU A 4 -11.48 1.39 -5.87
CA LEU A 4 -11.20 0.35 -4.88
C LEU A 4 -10.16 0.82 -3.85
N GLU A 5 -9.23 1.69 -4.23
CA GLU A 5 -8.38 2.42 -3.26
C GLU A 5 -9.22 3.20 -2.24
N ILE A 6 -10.19 3.98 -2.70
CA ILE A 6 -11.09 4.74 -1.81
C ILE A 6 -11.88 3.79 -0.91
N ILE A 7 -12.43 2.71 -1.48
CA ILE A 7 -13.18 1.71 -0.70
C ILE A 7 -12.28 1.05 0.37
N LEU A 8 -11.03 0.73 0.05
CA LEU A 8 -10.07 0.17 1.01
C LEU A 8 -9.70 1.15 2.12
N ILE A 9 -9.51 2.43 1.78
CA ILE A 9 -9.26 3.48 2.77
C ILE A 9 -10.46 3.65 3.70
N LEU A 10 -11.68 3.71 3.15
CA LEU A 10 -12.92 3.80 3.92
C LEU A 10 -13.12 2.58 4.83
N PHE A 11 -12.79 1.39 4.33
CA PHE A 11 -12.79 0.17 5.12
C PHE A 11 -11.78 0.26 6.27
N ALA A 12 -10.56 0.73 6.03
CA ALA A 12 -9.55 0.90 7.08
C ALA A 12 -9.99 1.91 8.16
N ILE A 13 -10.57 3.05 7.76
CA ILE A 13 -11.12 4.04 8.70
C ILE A 13 -12.23 3.43 9.54
N THR A 14 -13.18 2.75 8.89
CA THR A 14 -14.30 2.09 9.56
C THR A 14 -13.79 1.01 10.51
N TYR A 15 -12.78 0.25 10.12
CA TYR A 15 -12.13 -0.75 10.95
C TYR A 15 -11.56 -0.14 12.23
N VAL A 16 -10.83 0.98 12.13
CA VAL A 16 -10.29 1.70 13.31
C VAL A 16 -11.41 2.19 14.22
N ILE A 17 -12.51 2.72 13.67
CA ILE A 17 -13.67 3.18 14.46
C ILE A 17 -14.32 2.00 15.20
N LEU A 18 -14.58 0.88 14.51
CA LEU A 18 -15.13 -0.32 15.12
C LEU A 18 -14.22 -0.87 16.23
N PHE A 19 -12.92 -0.78 16.03
CA PHE A 19 -11.89 -1.13 17.00
C PHE A 19 -11.94 -0.20 18.22
N TYR A 20 -12.09 1.11 18.03
CA TYR A 20 -12.24 2.12 19.09
C TYR A 20 -13.54 1.97 19.89
N ILE A 21 -14.64 1.54 19.28
CA ILE A 21 -15.92 1.30 19.99
C ILE A 21 -15.91 -0.06 20.69
N GLY A 22 -15.05 -0.98 20.27
CA GLY A 22 -14.90 -2.30 20.90
C GLY A 22 -15.92 -3.28 20.35
N TYR A 23 -16.26 -3.10 19.07
CA TYR A 23 -17.17 -3.97 18.33
C TYR A 23 -16.70 -5.43 18.32
N PHE A 24 -15.39 -5.65 18.41
CA PHE A 24 -14.69 -6.93 18.38
C PHE A 24 -14.73 -7.72 19.70
N LYS A 25 -15.67 -7.45 20.60
CA LYS A 25 -15.91 -8.26 21.81
C LYS A 25 -16.57 -9.62 21.53
N ARG A 26 -16.80 -10.00 20.28
CA ARG A 26 -17.38 -11.30 19.89
C ARG A 26 -16.60 -11.89 18.73
N VAL A 27 -16.19 -13.16 18.85
CA VAL A 27 -15.41 -13.90 17.84
C VAL A 27 -16.06 -13.85 16.45
N THR A 28 -17.38 -14.01 16.37
CA THR A 28 -18.09 -14.00 15.09
C THR A 28 -17.92 -12.68 14.33
N ARG A 29 -17.96 -11.55 15.04
CA ARG A 29 -17.76 -10.22 14.44
C ARG A 29 -16.35 -10.04 13.90
N ILE A 30 -15.35 -10.51 14.66
CA ILE A 30 -13.95 -10.51 14.21
C ILE A 30 -13.80 -11.33 12.93
N ARG A 31 -14.37 -12.53 12.88
CA ARG A 31 -14.32 -13.41 11.69
C ARG A 31 -14.90 -12.73 10.45
N TYR A 32 -16.09 -12.15 10.55
CA TYR A 32 -16.72 -11.47 9.42
C TYR A 32 -15.88 -10.29 8.91
N THR A 33 -15.33 -9.47 9.81
CA THR A 33 -14.48 -8.35 9.38
C THR A 33 -13.19 -8.81 8.70
N GLY A 34 -12.59 -9.90 9.17
CA GLY A 34 -11.41 -10.47 8.52
C GLY A 34 -11.70 -11.00 7.12
N LEU A 35 -12.81 -11.72 6.95
CA LEU A 35 -13.23 -12.22 5.64
C LEU A 35 -13.50 -11.09 4.65
N ILE A 36 -14.16 -10.01 5.11
CA ILE A 36 -14.40 -8.83 4.29
C ILE A 36 -13.08 -8.16 3.91
N ALA A 37 -12.16 -7.99 4.87
CA ALA A 37 -10.84 -7.38 4.63
C ALA A 37 -10.05 -8.13 3.55
N VAL A 38 -9.98 -9.47 3.66
CA VAL A 38 -9.28 -10.34 2.69
C VAL A 38 -9.94 -10.26 1.32
N SER A 39 -11.27 -10.30 1.26
CA SER A 39 -12.01 -10.24 -0.01
C SER A 39 -11.77 -8.92 -0.73
N LEU A 40 -11.82 -7.79 -0.01
CA LEU A 40 -11.54 -6.47 -0.57
C LEU A 40 -10.10 -6.35 -1.07
N PHE A 41 -9.14 -6.89 -0.31
CA PHE A 41 -7.72 -6.89 -0.71
C PHE A 41 -7.49 -7.67 -2.01
N ILE A 42 -8.05 -8.87 -2.11
CA ILE A 42 -7.94 -9.71 -3.31
C ILE A 42 -8.57 -9.00 -4.51
N LEU A 43 -9.77 -8.43 -4.33
CA LEU A 43 -10.47 -7.71 -5.38
C LEU A 43 -9.62 -6.54 -5.90
N HIS A 44 -9.12 -5.69 -5.01
CA HIS A 44 -8.26 -4.56 -5.37
C HIS A 44 -6.98 -5.01 -6.10
N ARG A 45 -6.33 -6.08 -5.61
CA ARG A 45 -5.11 -6.62 -6.22
C ARG A 45 -5.32 -7.07 -7.67
N ILE A 46 -6.46 -7.68 -7.97
CA ILE A 46 -6.78 -8.19 -9.32
C ILE A 46 -7.13 -7.05 -10.28
N THR A 47 -7.87 -6.03 -9.82
CA THR A 47 -8.44 -5.00 -10.70
C THR A 47 -7.54 -3.79 -10.93
N GLU A 48 -6.88 -3.30 -9.87
CA GLU A 48 -6.15 -2.01 -9.89
C GLU A 48 -4.63 -2.20 -9.82
N GLY A 49 -4.17 -3.42 -9.52
CA GLY A 49 -2.76 -3.76 -9.33
C GLY A 49 -2.20 -3.23 -8.00
N THR A 50 -1.10 -3.81 -7.55
CA THR A 50 -0.46 -3.40 -6.29
C THR A 50 0.30 -2.09 -6.47
N ARG A 51 -0.07 -1.07 -5.70
CA ARG A 51 0.66 0.20 -5.62
C ARG A 51 1.36 0.31 -4.28
N TRP A 52 2.63 0.70 -4.31
CA TRP A 52 3.43 0.85 -3.10
C TRP A 52 2.86 1.90 -2.12
N GLN A 53 2.11 2.88 -2.62
CA GLN A 53 1.40 3.90 -1.82
C GLN A 53 0.34 3.31 -0.87
N MET A 54 -0.18 2.12 -1.20
CA MET A 54 -1.21 1.42 -0.43
C MET A 54 -0.61 0.42 0.58
N TYR A 55 0.71 0.25 0.61
CA TYR A 55 1.37 -0.66 1.55
C TYR A 55 1.01 -0.42 3.02
N PRO A 56 0.89 0.83 3.51
CA PRO A 56 0.48 1.07 4.89
C PRO A 56 -0.92 0.51 5.21
N ILE A 57 -1.84 0.53 4.24
CA ILE A 57 -3.18 -0.05 4.37
C ILE A 57 -3.11 -1.57 4.32
N TYR A 58 -2.22 -2.14 3.52
CA TYR A 58 -2.03 -3.59 3.50
C TYR A 58 -1.54 -4.11 4.85
N PHE A 59 -0.73 -3.34 5.60
CA PHE A 59 -0.39 -3.67 6.98
C PHE A 59 -1.60 -3.66 7.91
N ILE A 60 -2.57 -2.78 7.71
CA ILE A 60 -3.83 -2.76 8.48
C ILE A 60 -4.64 -4.05 8.21
N ILE A 61 -4.70 -4.47 6.95
CA ILE A 61 -5.38 -5.71 6.56
C ILE A 61 -4.67 -6.93 7.17
N LEU A 62 -3.34 -6.97 7.09
CA LEU A 62 -2.54 -8.01 7.72
C LEU A 62 -2.77 -8.06 9.24
N PHE A 63 -2.77 -6.90 9.90
CA PHE A 63 -3.08 -6.79 11.31
C PHE A 63 -4.49 -7.32 11.62
N SER A 64 -5.49 -7.01 10.78
CA SER A 64 -6.84 -7.54 10.92
C SER A 64 -6.88 -9.07 10.83
N ILE A 65 -6.13 -9.66 9.89
CA ILE A 65 -6.01 -11.12 9.76
C ILE A 65 -5.37 -11.73 11.01
N ILE A 66 -4.31 -11.12 11.55
CA ILE A 66 -3.67 -11.59 12.78
C ILE A 66 -4.66 -11.56 13.95
N VAL A 67 -5.41 -10.46 14.10
CA VAL A 67 -6.47 -10.34 15.11
C VAL A 67 -7.51 -11.45 14.96
N VAL A 68 -7.89 -11.79 13.73
CA VAL A 68 -8.82 -12.89 13.45
C VAL A 68 -8.23 -14.23 13.86
N ILE A 69 -6.98 -14.51 13.51
CA ILE A 69 -6.32 -15.77 13.86
C ILE A 69 -6.24 -15.93 15.37
N VAL A 70 -5.71 -14.92 16.07
CA VAL A 70 -5.58 -14.95 17.54
C VAL A 70 -6.95 -15.07 18.22
N GLY A 71 -7.95 -14.32 17.75
CA GLY A 71 -9.31 -14.38 18.29
C GLY A 71 -10.05 -15.70 18.01
N ASN A 72 -9.63 -16.49 17.02
CA ASN A 72 -10.19 -17.83 16.76
C ASN A 72 -9.49 -18.93 17.55
N ILE A 73 -8.19 -18.79 17.80
CA ILE A 73 -7.42 -19.77 18.58
C ILE A 73 -7.81 -19.70 20.04
N ASP A 74 -7.75 -18.50 20.64
CA ASP A 74 -8.08 -18.31 22.04
C ASP A 74 -8.65 -16.91 22.28
N PHE A 75 -9.97 -16.86 22.37
CA PHE A 75 -10.69 -15.61 22.56
C PHE A 75 -10.49 -15.00 23.95
N GLU A 76 -10.20 -15.80 24.97
CA GLU A 76 -9.93 -15.29 26.32
C GLU A 76 -8.58 -14.58 26.37
N ILE A 77 -7.54 -15.17 25.77
CA ILE A 77 -6.24 -14.52 25.64
C ILE A 77 -6.36 -13.23 24.85
N TYR A 78 -7.11 -13.25 23.73
CA TYR A 78 -7.40 -12.05 22.95
C TYR A 78 -8.03 -10.95 23.81
N ASN A 79 -9.12 -11.26 24.54
CA ASN A 79 -9.78 -10.27 25.41
C ASN A 79 -8.88 -9.78 26.54
N LYS A 80 -7.99 -10.62 27.08
CA LYS A 80 -7.05 -10.24 28.15
C LYS A 80 -5.97 -9.28 27.65
N ILE A 81 -5.42 -9.50 26.47
CA ILE A 81 -4.41 -8.62 25.85
C ILE A 81 -5.08 -7.34 25.38
N TYR A 82 -6.20 -7.47 24.66
CA TYR A 82 -6.90 -6.37 24.02
C TYR A 82 -7.72 -5.51 24.99
N GLY A 83 -8.15 -6.09 26.11
CA GLY A 83 -8.82 -5.37 27.19
C GLY A 83 -7.90 -4.37 27.91
N ARG A 84 -6.57 -4.47 27.73
CA ARG A 84 -5.63 -3.49 28.27
C ARG A 84 -5.77 -2.17 27.51
N LYS A 85 -6.17 -1.10 28.21
CA LYS A 85 -6.31 0.24 27.65
C LYS A 85 -5.06 0.68 26.87
N ALA A 86 -3.86 0.41 27.40
CA ALA A 86 -2.60 0.75 26.74
C ALA A 86 -2.46 0.10 25.35
N VAL A 87 -2.65 -1.22 25.25
CA VAL A 87 -2.56 -1.95 23.98
C VAL A 87 -3.57 -1.40 22.97
N ARG A 88 -4.81 -1.18 23.43
CA ARG A 88 -5.87 -0.63 22.59
C ARG A 88 -5.53 0.76 22.04
N ILE A 89 -5.06 1.66 22.91
CA ILE A 89 -4.68 3.03 22.52
C ILE A 89 -3.48 2.99 21.56
N CYS A 90 -2.43 2.22 21.88
CA CYS A 90 -1.26 2.07 21.02
C CYS A 90 -1.64 1.54 19.62
N SER A 91 -2.48 0.52 19.54
CA SER A 91 -2.96 0.00 18.26
C SER A 91 -3.75 1.04 17.47
N ILE A 92 -4.60 1.83 18.11
CA ILE A 92 -5.40 2.87 17.43
C ILE A 92 -4.50 3.98 16.89
N ILE A 93 -3.50 4.41 17.67
CA ILE A 93 -2.51 5.41 17.24
C ILE A 93 -1.74 4.87 16.03
N LEU A 94 -1.24 3.64 16.12
CA LEU A 94 -0.50 3.00 15.03
C LEU A 94 -1.32 2.89 13.75
N LEU A 95 -2.56 2.41 13.84
CA LEU A 95 -3.45 2.28 12.68
C LEU A 95 -3.78 3.66 12.07
N SER A 96 -3.99 4.68 12.90
CA SER A 96 -4.23 6.05 12.43
C SER A 96 -3.03 6.63 11.68
N ILE A 97 -1.82 6.39 12.20
CA ILE A 97 -0.56 6.78 11.54
C ILE A 97 -0.43 6.10 10.17
N LEU A 98 -0.74 4.80 10.07
CA LEU A 98 -0.68 4.08 8.80
C LEU A 98 -1.66 4.64 7.75
N ILE A 99 -2.88 5.00 8.17
CA ILE A 99 -3.87 5.65 7.29
C ILE A 99 -3.33 7.00 6.81
N ALA A 100 -2.81 7.82 7.73
CA ALA A 100 -2.24 9.12 7.40
C ALA A 100 -1.05 8.98 6.43
N LEU A 101 -0.16 8.02 6.66
CA LEU A 101 0.99 7.76 5.80
C LEU A 101 0.54 7.40 4.37
N SER A 102 -0.46 6.54 4.23
CA SER A 102 -0.99 6.17 2.91
C SER A 102 -1.68 7.33 2.20
N ALA A 103 -2.42 8.15 2.94
CA ALA A 103 -3.06 9.35 2.39
C ALA A 103 -2.02 10.38 1.90
N VAL A 104 -0.99 10.64 2.71
CA VAL A 104 0.12 11.54 2.35
C VAL A 104 0.89 10.99 1.16
N ALA A 105 1.21 9.68 1.14
CA ALA A 105 1.91 9.06 0.01
C ALA A 105 1.10 9.16 -1.29
N SER A 106 -0.21 8.97 -1.21
CA SER A 106 -1.12 9.11 -2.37
C SER A 106 -1.25 10.56 -2.84
N TYR A 107 -1.12 11.53 -1.93
CA TYR A 107 -1.13 12.96 -2.26
C TYR A 107 0.20 13.43 -2.87
N MET A 108 1.34 13.05 -2.28
CA MET A 108 2.66 13.50 -2.73
C MET A 108 3.08 12.86 -4.05
N PHE A 109 2.62 11.64 -4.33
CA PHE A 109 2.94 10.92 -5.55
C PHE A 109 1.68 10.69 -6.38
N PRO A 110 1.08 11.75 -6.97
CA PRO A 110 -0.02 11.55 -7.89
C PRO A 110 0.51 10.76 -9.08
N LEU A 111 0.06 9.52 -9.24
CA LEU A 111 0.30 8.75 -10.46
C LEU A 111 -0.38 9.50 -11.61
N TYR A 112 0.43 10.22 -12.38
CA TYR A 112 -0.01 10.88 -13.60
C TYR A 112 -0.42 9.80 -14.60
N ASN A 113 -1.69 9.81 -14.99
CA ASN A 113 -2.07 9.14 -16.23
C ASN A 113 -1.59 10.04 -17.36
N LEU A 114 -0.51 9.62 -18.03
CA LEU A 114 -0.15 10.21 -19.32
C LEU A 114 -1.37 10.11 -20.22
N MET A 115 -1.86 11.25 -20.71
CA MET A 115 -2.98 11.26 -21.64
C MET A 115 -2.62 10.38 -22.83
N LYS A 116 -3.49 9.42 -23.16
CA LYS A 116 -3.30 8.68 -24.39
C LYS A 116 -3.38 9.67 -25.55
N PRO A 117 -2.41 9.65 -26.48
CA PRO A 117 -2.46 10.52 -27.64
C PRO A 117 -3.75 10.26 -28.43
N SER A 118 -4.49 11.32 -28.72
CA SER A 118 -5.83 11.26 -29.35
C SER A 118 -5.79 11.21 -30.88
N GLY A 119 -4.60 11.21 -31.47
CA GLY A 119 -4.42 11.22 -32.92
C GLY A 119 -4.77 9.89 -33.60
N PRO A 120 -5.07 9.89 -34.91
CA PRO A 120 -5.37 8.68 -35.68
C PRO A 120 -4.14 7.80 -35.92
N TYR A 121 -2.93 8.34 -35.69
CA TYR A 121 -1.68 7.65 -35.93
C TYR A 121 -1.20 6.87 -34.71
N LYS A 122 -0.70 5.66 -34.95
CA LYS A 122 -0.04 4.86 -33.92
C LYS A 122 1.31 5.49 -33.60
N ILE A 123 1.59 5.65 -32.31
CA ILE A 123 2.86 6.18 -31.83
C ILE A 123 3.72 5.02 -31.36
N GLY A 124 4.97 5.01 -31.82
CA GLY A 124 6.04 4.14 -31.33
C GLY A 124 7.18 4.99 -30.77
N THR A 125 8.03 4.40 -29.95
CA THR A 125 9.20 5.07 -29.37
C THR A 125 10.45 4.35 -29.86
N ILE A 126 11.40 5.11 -30.41
CA ILE A 126 12.75 4.66 -30.68
C ILE A 126 13.72 5.49 -29.85
N SER A 127 14.71 4.83 -29.25
CA SER A 127 15.81 5.49 -28.56
C SER A 127 17.07 5.20 -29.34
N PHE A 128 17.86 6.23 -29.64
CA PHE A 128 19.18 6.07 -30.25
C PHE A 128 20.17 7.00 -29.55
N ASP A 129 21.39 6.52 -29.37
CA ASP A 129 22.46 7.30 -28.77
C ASP A 129 23.14 8.12 -29.86
N ALA A 130 22.94 9.45 -29.80
CA ALA A 130 23.64 10.38 -30.68
C ALA A 130 24.97 10.78 -30.03
N VAL A 131 26.09 10.38 -30.64
CA VAL A 131 27.43 10.79 -30.22
C VAL A 131 27.88 11.95 -31.10
N ASP A 132 28.07 13.12 -30.48
CA ASP A 132 28.73 14.25 -31.12
C ASP A 132 30.25 14.03 -31.09
N MET A 133 30.84 13.76 -32.26
CA MET A 133 32.26 13.46 -32.40
C MET A 133 33.14 14.71 -32.36
N GLU A 134 32.58 15.91 -32.54
CA GLU A 134 33.32 17.18 -32.50
C GLU A 134 33.36 17.78 -31.09
N ARG A 135 32.57 17.23 -30.15
CA ARG A 135 32.51 17.69 -28.77
C ARG A 135 33.67 17.15 -27.93
N ILE A 136 34.52 18.05 -27.46
CA ILE A 136 35.49 17.75 -26.39
C ILE A 136 34.72 17.70 -25.07
N TRP A 137 34.58 16.50 -24.51
CA TRP A 137 34.00 16.32 -23.18
C TRP A 137 35.00 16.84 -22.13
N LEU A 138 34.62 17.87 -21.38
CA LEU A 138 35.46 18.46 -20.32
C LEU A 138 35.63 17.55 -19.09
N ASP A 139 34.95 16.40 -19.04
CA ASP A 139 35.00 15.42 -17.95
C ASP A 139 35.73 14.11 -18.36
N ARG A 140 36.52 14.16 -19.45
CA ARG A 140 37.24 12.98 -19.96
C ARG A 140 38.33 12.46 -19.00
N ASP A 141 38.70 13.23 -17.98
CA ASP A 141 39.80 12.92 -17.06
C ASP A 141 39.34 12.29 -15.73
N ASN A 142 38.04 12.13 -15.49
CA ASN A 142 37.56 11.35 -14.34
C ASN A 142 37.41 9.88 -14.73
N GLU A 143 38.43 9.09 -14.41
CA GLU A 143 38.42 7.62 -14.41
C GLU A 143 37.36 7.05 -13.45
N TYR A 144 36.07 7.07 -13.82
CA TYR A 144 35.10 6.10 -13.32
C TYR A 144 35.10 4.90 -14.26
N GLY A 145 36.18 4.13 -14.15
CA GLY A 145 36.34 2.86 -14.85
C GLY A 145 35.27 1.84 -14.46
N GLY A 146 34.93 0.99 -15.44
CA GLY A 146 34.69 -0.41 -15.14
C GLY A 146 33.33 -1.01 -15.50
N TRP A 147 32.77 -0.76 -16.70
CA TRP A 147 31.80 -1.70 -17.30
C TRP A 147 31.94 -1.81 -18.82
N GLN A 148 33.14 -2.10 -19.30
CA GLN A 148 33.32 -2.72 -20.60
C GLN A 148 34.37 -3.82 -20.47
N GLN A 149 33.90 -5.04 -20.17
CA GLN A 149 34.38 -6.30 -20.71
C GLN A 149 33.80 -7.47 -19.88
N LEU A 150 32.62 -7.94 -20.26
CA LEU A 150 32.26 -9.35 -20.06
C LEU A 150 31.81 -9.89 -21.42
N LYS A 151 32.75 -10.54 -22.09
CA LYS A 151 32.53 -11.44 -23.21
C LYS A 151 33.31 -12.72 -22.93
#